data_AF-A0A532DM31-F1
#
_entry.id   AF-A0A532DM31-F1
#
_cell.length_a   1.000
_cell.length_b   1.000
_cell.length_c   1.000
_cell.angle_alpha   90.00
_cell.angle_beta   90.00
_cell.angle_gamma   90.00
#
_symmetry.space_group_name_H-M   'P 1'
#
loop_
_entity.id
_entity.type
_entity.pdbx_description
1 polymer ?
#
loop_
_entity_poly.entity_id
_entity_poly.type
_entity_poly.pdbx_seq_one_letter_code
_entity_poly.pdbx_strand_id
1 'polypeptide(L)'
;MSEQDAALHIDIYSDVICPWCYVGKRRLERALKTWDGVPVNIRWRPFQLNPTMPQQGMDRRQYLDAKFGGSAAAQAIYDQVSRAGAEEGILFAFESIARTPNTFAAHRLIWFAGHQGKQDKVVEMLFRRYFVEGGDIGSIETLSLVAAQAGLDQAATETFLSGDEGVGEVKAEEAAGHHLGIRGVPYFVFNGTSALSGAQPPEQLLVAFRESAAGLSVGKAGV
;
A
#
# COMPACT_ATOMS: atom_id res chain seq x y z
N MET A 1 14.86 -28.20 -4.80
CA MET A 1 14.19 -27.20 -3.95
C MET A 1 14.52 -25.86 -4.56
N SER A 2 13.55 -25.20 -5.16
CA SER A 2 13.75 -23.85 -5.69
C SER A 2 13.90 -22.88 -4.52
N GLU A 3 14.63 -21.79 -4.70
CA GLU A 3 14.73 -20.69 -3.72
C GLU A 3 13.37 -20.13 -3.27
N GLN A 4 12.30 -20.38 -4.04
CA GLN A 4 10.93 -19.95 -3.72
C GLN A 4 10.31 -20.67 -2.51
N ASP A 5 10.75 -21.89 -2.17
CA ASP A 5 10.23 -22.61 -1.00
C ASP A 5 10.89 -22.15 0.32
N ALA A 6 11.88 -21.27 0.26
CA ALA A 6 12.69 -20.86 1.40
C ALA A 6 12.48 -19.39 1.83
N ALA A 7 11.51 -18.67 1.26
CA ALA A 7 11.23 -17.28 1.60
C ALA A 7 9.83 -17.10 2.19
N LEU A 8 9.68 -16.17 3.14
CA LEU A 8 8.40 -15.72 3.64
C LEU A 8 7.80 -14.74 2.63
N HIS A 9 6.66 -15.09 2.03
CA HIS A 9 5.94 -14.22 1.11
C HIS A 9 4.88 -13.42 1.85
N ILE A 10 4.84 -12.11 1.61
CA ILE A 10 3.86 -11.19 2.21
C ILE A 10 3.15 -10.42 1.08
N ASP A 11 1.89 -10.74 0.85
CA ASP A 11 1.00 -9.90 0.04
C ASP A 11 0.38 -8.83 0.95
N ILE A 12 0.52 -7.56 0.57
CA ILE A 12 0.02 -6.40 1.32
C ILE A 12 -1.04 -5.70 0.50
N TYR A 13 -2.30 -5.88 0.87
CA TYR A 13 -3.39 -5.10 0.30
C TYR A 13 -3.40 -3.71 0.93
N SER A 14 -3.32 -2.69 0.09
CA SER A 14 -3.08 -1.33 0.51
C SER A 14 -3.75 -0.33 -0.44
N ASP A 15 -4.11 0.84 0.08
CA ASP A 15 -4.45 2.00 -0.74
C ASP A 15 -3.50 3.16 -0.43
N VAL A 16 -3.02 3.85 -1.47
CA VAL A 16 -2.04 4.94 -1.31
C VAL A 16 -2.64 6.23 -0.73
N ILE A 17 -3.97 6.28 -0.57
CA ILE A 17 -4.69 7.33 0.16
C ILE A 17 -5.11 6.91 1.57
N CYS A 18 -4.73 5.71 2.03
CA CYS A 18 -4.97 5.25 3.40
C CYS A 18 -3.79 5.62 4.32
N PRO A 19 -3.94 6.52 5.30
CA PRO A 19 -2.82 6.92 6.15
C PRO A 19 -2.35 5.78 7.06
N TRP A 20 -3.26 4.87 7.45
CA TRP A 20 -2.89 3.66 8.18
C TRP A 20 -2.05 2.69 7.35
N CYS A 21 -2.17 2.69 6.01
CA CYS A 21 -1.28 1.89 5.18
C CYS A 21 0.16 2.40 5.24
N TYR A 22 0.37 3.72 5.33
CA TYR A 22 1.70 4.28 5.48
C TYR A 22 2.31 3.96 6.85
N VAL A 23 1.52 4.10 7.93
CA VAL A 23 1.92 3.66 9.28
C VAL A 23 2.25 2.16 9.29
N GLY A 24 1.40 1.34 8.67
CA GLY A 24 1.61 -0.11 8.53
C GLY A 24 2.91 -0.45 7.79
N LYS A 25 3.25 0.28 6.72
CA LYS A 25 4.53 0.14 6.02
C LYS A 25 5.71 0.40 6.95
N ARG A 26 5.70 1.49 7.72
CA ARG A 26 6.79 1.79 8.67
C ARG A 26 6.94 0.74 9.75
N ARG A 27 5.82 0.25 10.29
CA ARG A 27 5.83 -0.84 11.29
C ARG A 27 6.37 -2.14 10.71
N LEU A 28 6.01 -2.46 9.47
CA LEU A 28 6.58 -3.59 8.72
C LEU A 28 8.10 -3.44 8.54
N GLU A 29 8.57 -2.28 8.09
CA GLU A 29 10.00 -2.01 7.94
C GLU A 29 10.77 -2.15 9.26
N ARG A 30 10.18 -1.71 10.38
CA ARG A 30 10.76 -1.90 11.71
C ARG A 30 10.84 -3.37 12.10
N ALA A 31 9.77 -4.14 11.87
CA ALA A 31 9.78 -5.59 12.10
C ALA A 31 10.88 -6.28 11.29
N LEU A 32 10.99 -5.95 9.99
CA LEU A 32 12.00 -6.50 9.08
C LEU A 32 13.43 -6.21 9.51
N LYS A 33 13.71 -5.03 10.07
CA LYS A 33 15.05 -4.69 10.61
C LYS A 33 15.50 -5.61 11.75
N THR A 34 14.55 -6.19 12.48
CA THR A 34 14.81 -7.09 13.62
C THR A 34 14.57 -8.56 13.27
N TRP A 35 14.14 -8.86 12.05
CA TRP A 35 13.87 -10.21 11.60
C TRP A 35 15.17 -10.92 11.25
N ASP A 36 15.37 -12.11 11.81
CA ASP A 36 16.58 -12.95 11.67
C ASP A 36 16.30 -14.31 11.00
N GLY A 37 15.09 -14.51 10.49
CA GLY A 37 14.70 -15.75 9.82
C GLY A 37 14.93 -15.75 8.31
N VAL A 38 14.07 -16.48 7.60
CA VAL A 38 14.15 -16.63 6.15
C VAL A 38 13.99 -15.30 5.39
N PRO A 39 14.53 -15.16 4.16
CA PRO A 39 14.29 -13.99 3.32
C PRO A 39 12.80 -13.65 3.20
N VAL A 40 12.48 -12.36 3.14
CA VAL A 40 11.10 -11.89 3.02
C VAL A 40 10.87 -11.26 1.66
N ASN A 41 9.85 -11.73 0.96
CA ASN A 41 9.41 -11.23 -0.34
C ASN A 41 8.08 -10.50 -0.18
N ILE A 42 8.08 -9.19 -0.45
CA ILE A 42 6.89 -8.35 -0.32
C ILE A 42 6.26 -8.09 -1.69
N ARG A 43 4.94 -8.18 -1.75
CA ARG A 43 4.13 -7.79 -2.90
C ARG A 43 3.02 -6.84 -2.46
N TRP A 44 2.96 -5.67 -3.07
CA TRP A 44 1.88 -4.72 -2.86
C TRP A 44 0.72 -5.04 -3.79
N ARG A 45 -0.47 -5.20 -3.22
CA ARG A 45 -1.70 -5.56 -3.93
C ARG A 45 -2.68 -4.38 -3.89
N PRO A 46 -3.37 -4.09 -5.01
CA PRO A 46 -4.28 -2.96 -5.09
C PRO A 46 -5.52 -3.20 -4.23
N PHE A 47 -5.97 -2.15 -3.56
CA PHE A 47 -7.27 -2.10 -2.89
C PHE A 47 -7.72 -0.64 -2.82
N GLN A 48 -8.76 -0.26 -3.55
CA GLN A 48 -9.28 1.11 -3.47
C GLN A 48 -10.26 1.24 -2.30
N LEU A 49 -10.02 2.21 -1.43
CA LEU A 49 -10.98 2.60 -0.40
C LEU A 49 -12.22 3.29 -0.99
N ASN A 50 -12.07 3.93 -2.16
CA ASN A 50 -13.15 4.61 -2.86
C ASN A 50 -13.13 4.23 -4.36
N PRO A 51 -13.53 2.99 -4.72
CA PRO A 51 -13.49 2.53 -6.13
C PRO A 51 -14.43 3.32 -7.04
N THR A 52 -15.44 4.00 -6.48
CA THR A 52 -16.39 4.87 -7.20
C THR A 52 -15.95 6.33 -7.26
N MET A 53 -14.78 6.69 -6.74
CA MET A 53 -14.24 8.05 -6.83
C MET A 53 -14.16 8.47 -8.31
N PRO A 54 -14.64 9.67 -8.69
CA PRO A 54 -14.48 10.17 -10.06
C PRO A 54 -13.01 10.13 -10.50
N GLN A 55 -12.75 9.89 -11.79
CA GLN A 55 -11.38 9.76 -12.32
C GLN A 55 -10.51 10.97 -11.97
N GLN A 56 -11.06 12.17 -12.07
CA GLN A 56 -10.43 13.43 -11.71
C GLN A 56 -10.33 13.69 -10.21
N GLY A 57 -10.71 12.73 -9.35
CA GLY A 57 -10.83 12.90 -7.91
C GLY A 57 -11.89 13.93 -7.50
N MET A 58 -11.85 14.32 -6.23
CA MET A 58 -12.72 15.35 -5.66
C MET A 58 -11.91 16.31 -4.80
N ASP A 59 -12.44 17.54 -4.64
CA ASP A 59 -11.93 18.50 -3.66
C ASP A 59 -11.86 17.85 -2.27
N ARG A 60 -10.78 18.10 -1.53
CA ARG A 60 -10.55 17.44 -0.25
C ARG A 60 -11.64 17.80 0.77
N ARG A 61 -12.02 19.07 0.87
CA ARG A 61 -13.02 19.51 1.84
C ARG A 61 -14.37 18.88 1.54
N GLN A 62 -14.81 18.90 0.28
CA GLN A 62 -16.04 18.23 -0.14
C GLN A 62 -16.04 16.73 0.19
N TYR A 63 -14.90 16.05 -0.01
CA TYR A 63 -14.77 14.65 0.36
C TYR A 63 -14.91 14.41 1.86
N LEU A 64 -14.27 15.25 2.70
CA LEU A 64 -14.37 15.12 4.16
C LEU A 64 -15.78 15.39 4.68
N ASP A 65 -16.45 16.39 4.10
CA ASP A 65 -17.83 16.73 4.43
C ASP A 65 -18.76 15.54 4.11
N ALA A 66 -18.64 14.97 2.91
CA ALA A 66 -19.45 13.83 2.49
C ALA A 66 -19.16 12.54 3.28
N LYS A 67 -17.88 12.27 3.59
CA LYS A 67 -17.47 11.00 4.23
C LYS A 67 -17.60 11.00 5.75
N PHE A 68 -17.25 12.11 6.40
CA PHE A 68 -17.14 12.19 7.85
C PHE A 68 -18.18 13.13 8.47
N GLY A 69 -19.03 13.78 7.68
CA GLY A 69 -20.00 14.76 8.18
C GLY A 69 -19.36 16.11 8.55
N GLY A 70 -18.15 16.40 8.07
CA GLY A 70 -17.47 17.67 8.26
C GLY A 70 -16.00 17.53 8.67
N SER A 71 -15.23 18.59 8.45
CA SER A 71 -13.79 18.63 8.82
C SER A 71 -13.53 18.39 10.31
N ALA A 72 -14.41 18.84 11.21
CA ALA A 72 -14.25 18.65 12.66
C ALA A 72 -14.33 17.17 13.08
N ALA A 73 -15.26 16.40 12.48
CA ALA A 73 -15.38 14.96 12.73
C ALA A 73 -14.20 14.18 12.13
N ALA A 74 -13.71 14.61 10.96
CA ALA A 74 -12.50 14.06 10.36
C ALA A 74 -11.25 14.33 11.21
N GLN A 75 -11.20 15.45 11.94
CA GLN A 75 -10.03 15.85 12.73
C GLN A 75 -9.69 14.83 13.81
N ALA A 76 -10.67 14.33 14.58
CA ALA A 76 -10.41 13.35 15.63
C ALA A 76 -9.79 12.04 15.08
N ILE A 77 -10.22 11.62 13.87
CA ILE A 77 -9.66 10.47 13.16
C ILE A 77 -8.22 10.78 12.72
N TYR A 78 -7.97 12.00 12.22
CA TYR A 78 -6.63 12.43 11.84
C TYR A 78 -5.68 12.55 13.03
N ASP A 79 -6.13 13.02 14.18
CA ASP A 79 -5.31 13.14 15.38
C ASP A 79 -4.80 11.78 15.88
N GLN A 80 -5.61 10.73 15.73
CA GLN A 80 -5.17 9.38 16.08
C GLN A 80 -4.06 8.89 15.13
N VAL A 81 -4.26 9.02 13.83
CA VAL A 81 -3.25 8.55 12.85
C VAL A 81 -2.03 9.46 12.81
N SER A 82 -2.15 10.75 13.10
CA SER A 82 -1.00 11.67 13.24
C SER A 82 -0.11 11.29 14.42
N ARG A 83 -0.69 10.93 15.57
CA ARG A 83 0.08 10.43 16.72
C ARG A 83 0.82 9.13 16.38
N ALA A 84 0.10 8.16 15.81
CA ALA A 84 0.72 6.91 15.37
C ALA A 84 1.78 7.13 14.28
N GLY A 85 1.56 8.08 13.36
CA GLY A 85 2.51 8.47 12.35
C GLY A 85 3.78 9.06 12.94
N ALA A 86 3.66 9.96 13.92
CA ALA A 86 4.80 10.58 14.58
C ALA A 86 5.69 9.55 15.30
N GLU A 87 5.09 8.55 15.95
CA GLU A 87 5.83 7.40 16.54
C GLU A 87 6.65 6.63 15.49
N GLU A 88 6.20 6.64 14.23
CA GLU A 88 6.87 6.01 13.09
C GLU A 88 7.68 6.99 12.21
N GLY A 89 7.86 8.24 12.67
CA GLY A 89 8.61 9.27 11.94
C GLY A 89 7.88 9.87 10.73
N ILE A 90 6.56 9.70 10.62
CA ILE A 90 5.72 10.32 9.59
C ILE A 90 5.13 11.61 10.14
N LEU A 91 5.51 12.73 9.51
CA LEU A 91 4.90 14.04 9.75
C LEU A 91 3.81 14.25 8.69
N PHE A 92 2.60 13.79 8.99
CA PHE A 92 1.46 14.00 8.11
C PHE A 92 1.13 15.49 7.97
N ALA A 93 1.03 15.96 6.74
CA ALA A 93 0.62 17.33 6.37
C ALA A 93 -0.77 17.29 5.73
N PHE A 94 -1.77 16.79 6.46
CA PHE A 94 -3.13 16.58 5.93
C PHE A 94 -3.78 17.87 5.40
N GLU A 95 -3.44 19.01 6.00
CA GLU A 95 -3.84 20.35 5.59
C GLU A 95 -3.28 20.77 4.23
N SER A 96 -2.18 20.16 3.79
CA SER A 96 -1.58 20.42 2.47
C SER A 96 -2.29 19.64 1.35
N ILE A 97 -3.16 18.69 1.69
CA ILE A 97 -3.88 17.87 0.71
C ILE A 97 -5.08 18.65 0.18
N ALA A 98 -4.97 19.17 -1.03
CA ALA A 98 -6.07 19.89 -1.70
C ALA A 98 -7.10 18.94 -2.34
N ARG A 99 -6.71 17.70 -2.67
CA ARG A 99 -7.53 16.78 -3.47
C ARG A 99 -7.52 15.36 -2.92
N THR A 100 -8.67 14.70 -2.92
CA THR A 100 -8.75 13.24 -2.74
C THR A 100 -8.82 12.59 -4.12
N PRO A 101 -7.76 11.89 -4.57
CA PRO A 101 -7.72 11.33 -5.92
C PRO A 101 -8.48 10.01 -6.04
N ASN A 102 -8.83 9.63 -7.27
CA ASN A 102 -9.01 8.21 -7.59
C ASN A 102 -7.62 7.56 -7.69
N THR A 103 -7.40 6.47 -6.97
CA THR A 103 -6.09 5.82 -6.86
C THR A 103 -5.81 4.78 -7.93
N PHE A 104 -6.68 4.57 -8.90
CA PHE A 104 -6.55 3.47 -9.86
C PHE A 104 -5.31 3.62 -10.73
N ALA A 105 -5.03 4.84 -11.19
CA ALA A 105 -3.80 5.13 -11.94
C ALA A 105 -2.55 4.92 -11.07
N ALA A 106 -2.59 5.27 -9.78
CA ALA A 106 -1.50 5.01 -8.85
C ALA A 106 -1.28 3.50 -8.63
N HIS A 107 -2.36 2.71 -8.51
CA HIS A 107 -2.29 1.25 -8.43
C HIS A 107 -1.74 0.61 -9.72
N ARG A 108 -2.10 1.14 -10.89
CA ARG A 108 -1.47 0.75 -12.16
C ARG A 108 0.03 1.04 -12.17
N LEU A 109 0.45 2.19 -11.66
CA LEU A 109 1.89 2.51 -11.54
C LEU A 109 2.60 1.52 -10.60
N ILE A 110 2.01 1.18 -9.46
CA ILE A 110 2.56 0.20 -8.52
C ILE A 110 2.72 -1.16 -9.18
N TRP A 111 1.71 -1.61 -9.94
CA TRP A 111 1.77 -2.86 -10.71
C TRP A 111 2.89 -2.83 -11.76
N PHE A 112 2.96 -1.77 -12.55
CA PHE A 112 4.02 -1.58 -13.56
C PHE A 112 5.43 -1.58 -12.94
N ALA A 113 5.60 -0.92 -11.80
CA ALA A 113 6.85 -0.90 -11.04
C ALA A 113 7.23 -2.29 -10.48
N GLY A 114 6.26 -3.17 -10.25
CA GLY A 114 6.45 -4.55 -9.83
C GLY A 114 7.26 -5.37 -10.84
N HIS A 115 6.99 -5.21 -12.13
CA HIS A 115 7.74 -5.90 -13.19
C HIS A 115 9.22 -5.50 -13.27
N GLN A 116 9.60 -4.39 -12.63
CA GLN A 116 10.94 -3.84 -12.65
C GLN A 116 11.61 -3.88 -11.26
N GLY A 117 11.00 -4.55 -10.27
CA GLY A 117 11.54 -4.65 -8.92
C GLY A 117 11.57 -3.31 -8.16
N LYS A 118 10.72 -2.34 -8.55
CA LYS A 118 10.62 -1.00 -7.94
C LYS A 118 9.33 -0.75 -7.18
N GLN A 119 8.50 -1.79 -7.00
CA GLN A 119 7.16 -1.66 -6.39
C GLN A 119 7.18 -0.97 -5.02
N ASP A 120 7.97 -1.46 -4.07
CA ASP A 120 8.01 -0.90 -2.71
C ASP A 120 8.48 0.56 -2.69
N LYS A 121 9.46 0.90 -3.54
CA LYS A 121 9.97 2.28 -3.66
C LYS A 121 8.92 3.23 -4.24
N VAL A 122 8.14 2.79 -5.22
CA VAL A 122 7.01 3.57 -5.75
C VAL A 122 5.94 3.78 -4.69
N VAL A 123 5.58 2.73 -3.93
CA VAL A 123 4.60 2.85 -2.84
C VAL A 123 5.06 3.86 -1.78
N GLU A 124 6.32 3.79 -1.35
CA GLU A 124 6.92 4.78 -0.44
C GLU A 124 6.79 6.21 -0.98
N MET A 125 7.14 6.41 -2.25
CA MET A 125 7.11 7.74 -2.87
C MET A 125 5.70 8.27 -3.06
N LEU A 126 4.73 7.41 -3.38
CA LEU A 126 3.31 7.79 -3.46
C LEU A 126 2.77 8.21 -2.09
N PHE A 127 3.08 7.45 -1.03
CA PHE A 127 2.70 7.82 0.33
C PHE A 127 3.29 9.17 0.72
N ARG A 128 4.60 9.35 0.53
CA ARG A 128 5.26 10.62 0.82
C ARG A 128 4.65 11.78 0.03
N ARG A 129 4.50 11.61 -1.29
CA ARG A 129 3.95 12.62 -2.19
C ARG A 129 2.56 13.08 -1.75
N TYR A 130 1.69 12.14 -1.37
CA TYR A 130 0.33 12.47 -0.98
C TYR A 130 0.25 13.01 0.46
N PHE A 131 0.86 12.32 1.42
CA PHE A 131 0.65 12.58 2.85
C PHE A 131 1.56 13.62 3.47
N VAL A 132 2.73 13.86 2.88
CA VAL A 132 3.73 14.79 3.41
C VAL A 132 3.87 16.01 2.50
N GLU A 133 3.72 15.82 1.19
CA GLU A 133 3.93 16.88 0.19
C GLU A 133 2.62 17.44 -0.39
N GLY A 134 1.46 16.85 -0.08
CA GLY A 134 0.14 17.31 -0.54
C GLY A 134 -0.11 17.14 -2.04
N GLY A 135 0.71 16.35 -2.73
CA GLY A 135 0.64 16.16 -4.18
C GLY A 135 -0.54 15.31 -4.64
N ASP A 136 -1.09 15.65 -5.79
CA ASP A 136 -2.20 14.91 -6.41
C ASP A 136 -1.71 13.66 -7.14
N ILE A 137 -1.78 12.51 -6.46
CA ILE A 137 -1.41 11.19 -7.00
C ILE A 137 -2.50 10.58 -7.91
N GLY A 138 -3.52 11.34 -8.29
CA GLY A 138 -4.42 10.99 -9.40
C GLY A 138 -3.95 11.52 -10.76
N SER A 139 -2.99 12.46 -10.77
CA SER A 139 -2.45 13.07 -11.99
C SER A 139 -1.33 12.23 -12.61
N ILE A 140 -1.38 12.03 -13.93
CA ILE A 140 -0.30 11.36 -14.70
C ILE A 140 1.03 12.09 -14.49
N GLU A 141 1.03 13.42 -14.49
CA GLU A 141 2.25 14.22 -14.28
C GLU A 141 2.92 13.88 -12.95
N THR A 142 2.16 13.91 -11.84
CA THR A 142 2.66 13.56 -10.52
C THR A 142 3.16 12.11 -10.47
N LEU A 143 2.40 11.18 -11.05
CA LEU A 143 2.74 9.76 -11.06
C LEU A 143 4.03 9.48 -11.83
N SER A 144 4.22 10.15 -12.97
CA SER A 144 5.44 10.03 -13.78
C SER A 144 6.67 10.62 -13.08
N LEU A 145 6.51 11.73 -12.36
CA LEU A 145 7.58 12.26 -11.50
C LEU A 145 7.95 11.29 -10.37
N VAL A 146 6.95 10.68 -9.73
CA VAL A 146 7.17 9.64 -8.70
C VAL A 146 7.90 8.44 -9.29
N ALA A 147 7.51 7.99 -10.48
CA ALA A 147 8.16 6.89 -11.18
C ALA A 147 9.63 7.19 -11.50
N ALA A 148 9.92 8.38 -12.02
CA ALA A 148 11.28 8.83 -12.31
C ALA A 148 12.17 8.84 -11.05
N GLN A 149 11.65 9.38 -9.93
CA GLN A 149 12.36 9.36 -8.65
C GLN A 149 12.57 7.93 -8.11
N ALA A 150 11.64 7.01 -8.42
CA ALA A 150 11.79 5.60 -8.11
C ALA A 150 12.84 4.90 -8.98
N GLY A 151 13.27 5.52 -10.09
CA GLY A 151 14.25 5.00 -11.04
C GLY A 151 13.61 4.24 -12.20
N LEU A 152 12.34 4.51 -12.49
CA LEU A 152 11.66 4.07 -13.72
C LEU A 152 11.86 5.11 -14.83
N ASP A 153 11.74 4.69 -16.08
CA ASP A 153 11.75 5.63 -17.21
C ASP A 153 10.46 6.46 -17.21
N GLN A 154 10.62 7.79 -17.22
CA GLN A 154 9.49 8.71 -17.11
C GLN A 154 8.60 8.65 -18.36
N ALA A 155 9.19 8.65 -19.56
CA ALA A 155 8.44 8.70 -20.81
C ALA A 155 7.66 7.40 -21.04
N ALA A 156 8.27 6.25 -20.73
CA ALA A 156 7.61 4.95 -20.74
C ALA A 156 6.47 4.90 -19.72
N THR A 157 6.66 5.49 -18.53
CA THR A 157 5.59 5.58 -17.52
C THR A 157 4.42 6.45 -17.99
N GLU A 158 4.69 7.61 -18.58
CA GLU A 158 3.65 8.50 -19.13
C GLU A 158 2.86 7.78 -20.23
N THR A 159 3.55 7.05 -21.10
CA THR A 159 2.95 6.26 -22.18
C THR A 159 2.06 5.16 -21.61
N PHE A 160 2.56 4.40 -20.63
CA PHE A 160 1.82 3.36 -19.94
C PHE A 160 0.55 3.91 -19.27
N LEU A 161 0.68 4.99 -18.49
CA LEU A 161 -0.45 5.58 -17.76
C LEU A 161 -1.50 6.21 -18.68
N SER A 162 -1.10 6.66 -19.87
CA SER A 162 -2.00 7.20 -20.89
C SER A 162 -2.74 6.11 -21.67
N GLY A 163 -2.27 4.86 -21.64
CA GLY A 163 -2.90 3.71 -22.27
C GLY A 163 -3.68 2.82 -21.30
N ASP A 164 -4.13 1.68 -21.81
CA ASP A 164 -4.96 0.69 -21.07
C ASP A 164 -4.17 -0.52 -20.54
N GLU A 165 -2.86 -0.57 -20.74
CA GLU A 165 -2.02 -1.67 -20.27
C GLU A 165 -2.12 -1.86 -18.74
N GLY A 166 -2.28 -3.09 -18.24
CA GLY A 166 -2.42 -3.35 -16.81
C GLY A 166 -3.80 -3.01 -16.22
N VAL A 167 -4.74 -2.42 -16.98
CA VAL A 167 -6.09 -2.11 -16.47
C VAL A 167 -6.83 -3.39 -16.08
N GLY A 168 -6.76 -4.43 -16.90
CA GLY A 168 -7.44 -5.70 -16.64
C GLY A 168 -6.83 -6.44 -15.44
N GLU A 169 -5.50 -6.48 -15.40
CA GLU A 169 -4.71 -7.14 -14.37
C GLU A 169 -4.94 -6.51 -13.00
N VAL A 170 -4.83 -5.18 -12.90
CA VAL A 170 -5.03 -4.47 -11.62
C VAL A 170 -6.46 -4.64 -11.10
N LYS A 171 -7.47 -4.57 -11.98
CA LYS A 171 -8.87 -4.83 -11.61
C LYS A 171 -9.07 -6.27 -11.11
N ALA A 172 -8.44 -7.24 -11.76
CA ALA A 172 -8.51 -8.63 -11.34
C ALA A 172 -7.83 -8.85 -9.98
N GLU A 173 -6.69 -8.21 -9.73
CA GLU A 173 -6.00 -8.28 -8.44
C GLU A 173 -6.80 -7.63 -7.30
N GLU A 174 -7.42 -6.49 -7.56
CA GLU A 174 -8.31 -5.83 -6.60
C GLU A 174 -9.54 -6.68 -6.29
N ALA A 175 -10.19 -7.23 -7.32
CA ALA A 175 -11.33 -8.14 -7.17
C ALA A 175 -10.96 -9.39 -6.36
N ALA A 176 -9.76 -9.95 -6.57
CA ALA A 176 -9.28 -11.08 -5.78
C ALA A 176 -9.17 -10.73 -4.28
N GLY A 177 -8.72 -9.52 -3.93
CA GLY A 177 -8.71 -9.04 -2.54
C GLY A 177 -10.12 -9.01 -1.91
N HIS A 178 -11.11 -8.53 -2.66
CA HIS A 178 -12.50 -8.56 -2.20
C HIS A 178 -13.06 -9.98 -2.05
N HIS A 179 -12.70 -10.91 -2.95
CA HIS A 179 -13.11 -12.31 -2.87
C HIS A 179 -12.51 -13.03 -1.65
N LEU A 180 -11.32 -12.60 -1.18
CA LEU A 180 -10.74 -13.04 0.08
C LEU A 180 -11.45 -12.47 1.32
N GLY A 181 -12.49 -11.65 1.15
CA GLY A 181 -13.26 -11.05 2.23
C GLY A 181 -12.59 -9.83 2.86
N ILE A 182 -11.55 -9.27 2.23
CA ILE A 182 -10.87 -8.06 2.73
C ILE A 182 -11.81 -6.86 2.62
N ARG A 183 -11.99 -6.16 3.74
CA ARG A 183 -12.89 -4.99 3.86
C ARG A 183 -12.19 -3.71 4.32
N GLY A 184 -10.89 -3.80 4.60
CA GLY A 184 -10.10 -2.68 5.10
C GLY A 184 -8.62 -2.95 4.92
N VAL A 185 -7.84 -1.87 4.90
CA VAL A 185 -6.40 -1.88 4.63
C VAL A 185 -5.64 -1.00 5.63
N PRO A 186 -4.37 -1.29 5.95
CA PRO A 186 -3.54 -2.34 5.34
C PRO A 186 -3.96 -3.73 5.79
N TYR A 187 -3.81 -4.72 4.91
CA TYR A 187 -4.10 -6.12 5.20
C TYR A 187 -2.94 -6.98 4.70
N PHE A 188 -2.33 -7.74 5.60
CA PHE A 188 -1.15 -8.54 5.33
C PHE A 188 -1.56 -10.01 5.21
N VAL A 189 -1.14 -10.67 4.14
CA VAL A 189 -1.33 -12.11 3.93
C VAL A 189 0.04 -12.77 3.83
N PHE A 190 0.30 -13.74 4.70
CA PHE A 190 1.58 -14.44 4.78
C PHE A 190 1.45 -15.82 4.15
N ASN A 191 2.33 -16.12 3.19
CA ASN A 191 2.35 -17.38 2.44
C ASN A 191 0.97 -17.80 1.88
N GLY A 192 0.07 -16.84 1.62
CA GLY A 192 -1.28 -17.08 1.13
C GLY A 192 -2.25 -17.75 2.12
N THR A 193 -1.88 -17.97 3.38
CA THR A 193 -2.67 -18.79 4.32
C THR A 193 -3.05 -18.08 5.61
N SER A 194 -2.13 -17.36 6.24
CA SER A 194 -2.39 -16.59 7.46
C SER A 194 -2.49 -15.11 7.11
N ALA A 195 -3.18 -14.34 7.96
CA ALA A 195 -3.40 -12.93 7.69
C ALA A 195 -3.46 -12.07 8.96
N LEU A 196 -3.12 -10.80 8.79
CA LEU A 196 -3.16 -9.78 9.84
C LEU A 196 -3.81 -8.51 9.28
N SER A 197 -4.85 -8.04 9.96
CA SER A 197 -5.61 -6.86 9.54
C SER A 197 -5.18 -5.60 10.31
N GLY A 198 -5.01 -4.50 9.59
CA GLY A 198 -4.67 -3.19 10.13
C GLY A 198 -3.17 -2.99 10.37
N ALA A 199 -2.80 -1.76 10.70
CA ALA A 199 -1.43 -1.34 10.96
C ALA A 199 -0.96 -1.85 12.34
N GLN A 200 -0.80 -3.16 12.50
CA GLN A 200 -0.42 -3.77 13.78
C GLN A 200 0.99 -3.37 14.23
N PRO A 201 1.27 -3.38 15.55
CA PRO A 201 2.60 -3.14 16.07
C PRO A 201 3.65 -4.10 15.48
N PRO A 202 4.93 -3.67 15.35
CA PRO A 202 6.01 -4.51 14.82
C PRO A 202 6.13 -5.87 15.51
N GLU A 203 5.83 -5.95 16.81
CA GLU A 203 5.90 -7.18 17.61
C GLU A 203 4.89 -8.23 17.13
N GLN A 204 3.67 -7.79 16.77
CA GLN A 204 2.65 -8.70 16.23
C GLN A 204 3.01 -9.18 14.82
N LEU A 205 3.60 -8.29 14.00
CA LEU A 205 4.12 -8.68 12.68
C LEU A 205 5.22 -9.74 12.80
N LEU A 206 6.14 -9.59 13.77
CA LEU A 206 7.19 -10.58 14.04
C LEU A 206 6.61 -11.93 14.51
N VAL A 207 5.55 -11.93 15.32
CA VAL A 207 4.85 -13.18 15.69
C VAL A 207 4.30 -13.86 14.44
N ALA A 208 3.59 -13.13 13.58
CA ALA A 208 3.06 -13.67 12.32
C ALA A 208 4.16 -14.19 11.38
N PHE A 209 5.31 -13.52 11.32
CA PHE A 209 6.47 -13.98 10.54
C PHE A 209 6.97 -15.33 11.04
N ARG A 210 7.17 -15.48 12.37
CA ARG A 210 7.66 -16.72 12.99
C ARG A 210 6.71 -17.88 12.76
N GLU A 211 5.42 -17.66 12.98
CA GLU A 211 4.38 -18.69 12.78
C GLU A 211 4.33 -19.15 11.32
N SER A 212 4.37 -18.19 10.38
CA SER A 212 4.29 -18.49 8.95
C SER A 212 5.58 -19.14 8.42
N ALA A 213 6.75 -18.76 8.95
CA ALA A 213 8.04 -19.36 8.60
C ALA A 213 8.19 -20.77 9.19
N ALA A 214 7.66 -21.05 10.39
CA ALA A 214 7.65 -22.40 10.95
C ALA A 214 6.86 -23.37 10.05
N GLY A 215 5.75 -22.91 9.47
CA GLY A 215 4.97 -23.67 8.48
C GLY A 215 5.75 -24.10 7.23
N LEU A 216 6.76 -23.32 6.80
CA LEU A 216 7.64 -23.67 5.68
C LEU A 216 8.55 -24.87 6.01
N SER A 217 8.93 -25.02 7.28
CA SER A 217 9.83 -26.10 7.72
C SER A 217 9.13 -27.46 7.90
N VAL A 218 7.80 -27.48 8.02
CA VAL A 218 7.00 -28.69 8.33
C VAL A 218 6.52 -29.43 7.07
N GLY A 219 6.70 -28.88 5.87
CA GLY A 219 6.31 -29.50 4.58
C GLY A 219 7.13 -30.71 4.13
N LYS A 220 8.07 -31.23 4.94
CA LYS A 220 8.85 -32.45 4.66
C LYS A 220 8.70 -33.49 5.76
N ALA A 221 7.50 -34.07 5.89
CA ALA A 221 7.32 -35.43 6.40
C ALA A 221 5.90 -35.90 6.08
N GLY A 222 5.73 -36.74 5.05
CA GLY A 222 4.41 -37.25 4.70
C GLY A 222 4.39 -38.18 3.50
N VAL A 223 4.93 -39.40 3.72
CA VAL A 223 4.74 -40.69 3.02
C VAL A 223 5.09 -40.79 1.54
#